data_AF-A0A2D5YMF2-F1
#
_entry.id   AF-A0A2D5YMF2-F1
#
_cell.length_a   1.000
_cell.length_b   1.000
_cell.length_c   1.000
_cell.angle_alpha   90.00
_cell.angle_beta   90.00
_cell.angle_gamma   90.00
#
_symmetry.space_group_name_H-M   'P 1'
#
loop_
_entity.id
_entity.type
_entity.pdbx_description
1 polymer ?
#
loop_
_entity_poly.entity_id
_entity_poly.type
_entity_poly.pdbx_seq_one_letter_code
_entity_poly.pdbx_strand_id
1 'polypeptide(L)'
;MGSDELLEDFIIEIQDLKAKMSITISKLIECKLQDKSLFEKFGQNVDRIYGTAMTLGHIEIGEYTKAMKDVTYMASASDNEKGQQKTVKAMIKYIELGDEICLALKDPEKVPALNFKLNQEKAKVEILNRREFFSVDKKSCD
;
A
#
# COMPACT_ATOMS: atom_id res chain seq x y z
N MET A 1 9.49 9.27 -25.00
CA MET A 1 8.45 9.52 -24.00
C MET A 1 8.82 10.75 -23.23
N GLY A 2 7.89 11.70 -23.11
CA GLY A 2 8.07 12.88 -22.27
C GLY A 2 7.89 12.53 -20.79
N SER A 3 8.42 13.36 -19.89
CA SER A 3 8.23 13.19 -18.43
C SER A 3 6.74 13.16 -18.05
N ASP A 4 5.90 13.90 -18.77
CA ASP A 4 4.46 14.02 -18.49
C ASP A 4 3.69 12.75 -18.86
N GLU A 5 4.09 12.07 -19.94
CA GLU A 5 3.48 10.82 -20.40
C GLU A 5 3.72 9.68 -19.38
N LEU A 6 4.95 9.59 -18.85
CA LEU A 6 5.28 8.62 -17.78
C LEU A 6 4.50 8.87 -16.49
N LEU A 7 4.24 10.13 -16.16
CA LEU A 7 3.49 10.51 -14.99
C LEU A 7 1.99 10.22 -15.15
N GLU A 8 1.43 10.47 -16.33
CA GLU A 8 0.05 10.10 -16.68
C GLU A 8 -0.14 8.58 -16.62
N ASP A 9 0.77 7.81 -17.20
CA ASP A 9 0.75 6.34 -17.14
C ASP A 9 0.79 5.84 -15.69
N PHE A 10 1.62 6.46 -14.84
CA PHE A 10 1.70 6.09 -13.44
C PHE A 10 0.39 6.38 -12.69
N ILE A 11 -0.24 7.52 -12.96
CA ILE A 11 -1.54 7.86 -12.36
C ILE A 11 -2.62 6.87 -12.78
N ILE A 12 -2.66 6.51 -14.07
CA ILE A 12 -3.60 5.49 -14.58
C ILE A 12 -3.35 4.15 -13.89
N GLU A 13 -2.09 3.73 -13.75
CA GLU A 13 -1.72 2.50 -13.05
C GLU A 13 -2.21 2.50 -11.59
N ILE A 14 -2.04 3.61 -10.86
CA ILE A 14 -2.54 3.73 -9.47
C ILE A 14 -4.07 3.53 -9.44
N GLN A 15 -4.80 4.17 -10.35
CA GLN A 15 -6.26 4.07 -10.41
C GLN A 15 -6.73 2.64 -10.72
N ASP A 16 -6.10 1.97 -11.68
CA ASP A 16 -6.41 0.59 -12.05
C ASP A 16 -6.12 -0.39 -10.91
N LEU A 17 -4.96 -0.25 -10.27
CA LEU A 17 -4.57 -1.11 -9.15
C LEU A 17 -5.45 -0.86 -7.93
N LYS A 18 -5.84 0.39 -7.66
CA LYS A 18 -6.79 0.74 -6.61
C LYS A 18 -8.12 -0.01 -6.79
N ALA A 19 -8.69 -0.03 -8.00
CA ALA A 19 -9.92 -0.79 -8.26
C ALA A 19 -9.76 -2.29 -7.95
N LYS A 20 -8.65 -2.91 -8.39
CA LYS A 20 -8.35 -4.32 -8.10
C LYS A 20 -8.16 -4.60 -6.61
N MET A 21 -7.50 -3.69 -5.91
CA MET A 21 -7.25 -3.79 -4.48
C MET A 21 -8.52 -3.60 -3.65
N SER A 22 -9.43 -2.71 -4.04
CA SER A 22 -10.76 -2.58 -3.42
C SER A 22 -11.55 -3.88 -3.49
N ILE A 23 -11.56 -4.56 -4.65
CA ILE A 23 -12.18 -5.88 -4.79
C ILE A 23 -11.52 -6.91 -3.86
N THR A 24 -10.20 -6.84 -3.70
CA THR A 24 -9.44 -7.73 -2.81
C THR A 24 -9.82 -7.51 -1.34
N ILE A 25 -10.00 -6.26 -0.91
CA ILE A 25 -10.49 -5.91 0.43
C ILE A 25 -11.90 -6.46 0.65
N SER A 26 -12.82 -6.26 -0.30
CA SER A 26 -14.19 -6.79 -0.20
C SER A 26 -14.20 -8.30 -0.01
N LYS A 27 -13.40 -9.03 -0.79
CA LYS A 27 -13.27 -10.50 -0.65
C LYS A 27 -12.71 -10.92 0.70
N LEU A 28 -11.70 -10.22 1.23
CA LEU A 28 -11.16 -10.46 2.57
C LEU A 28 -12.24 -10.32 3.64
N ILE A 29 -13.09 -9.30 3.53
CA ILE A 29 -14.19 -9.05 4.46
C ILE A 29 -15.25 -10.15 4.33
N GLU A 30 -15.65 -10.50 3.11
CA GLU A 30 -16.65 -11.55 2.82
C GLU A 30 -16.21 -12.90 3.36
N CYS A 31 -14.94 -13.28 3.16
CA CYS A 31 -14.40 -14.54 3.65
C CYS A 31 -13.94 -14.48 5.12
N LYS A 32 -14.23 -13.41 5.86
CA LYS A 32 -13.83 -13.22 7.27
C LYS A 32 -12.33 -13.48 7.50
N LEU A 33 -11.49 -12.97 6.59
CA LEU A 33 -10.02 -13.06 6.65
C LEU A 33 -9.45 -14.48 6.52
N GLN A 34 -10.25 -15.48 6.18
CA GLN A 34 -9.79 -16.87 6.06
C GLN A 34 -8.84 -17.10 4.88
N ASP A 35 -9.05 -16.39 3.76
CA ASP A 35 -8.17 -16.49 2.59
C ASP A 35 -7.00 -15.49 2.69
N LYS A 36 -5.91 -15.96 3.29
CA LYS A 36 -4.69 -15.15 3.48
C LYS A 36 -3.97 -14.78 2.20
N SER A 37 -4.21 -15.51 1.10
CA SER A 37 -3.61 -15.21 -0.20
C SER A 37 -4.05 -13.84 -0.74
N LEU A 38 -5.20 -13.34 -0.28
CA LEU A 38 -5.71 -12.02 -0.65
C LEU A 38 -4.85 -10.88 -0.06
N PHE A 39 -4.23 -11.07 1.11
CA PHE A 39 -3.26 -10.09 1.63
C PHE A 39 -2.01 -10.04 0.77
N GLU A 40 -1.51 -11.21 0.35
CA GLU A 40 -0.36 -11.30 -0.55
C GLU A 40 -0.65 -10.63 -1.90
N LYS A 41 -1.82 -10.92 -2.47
CA LYS A 41 -2.29 -10.31 -3.72
C LYS A 41 -2.39 -8.79 -3.59
N PHE A 42 -2.84 -8.27 -2.44
CA PHE A 42 -2.82 -6.84 -2.20
C PHE A 42 -1.38 -6.30 -2.18
N GLY A 43 -0.46 -6.96 -1.45
CA GLY A 43 0.96 -6.61 -1.41
C GLY A 43 1.62 -6.57 -2.78
N GLN A 44 1.33 -7.53 -3.66
CA GLN A 44 1.84 -7.57 -5.04
C GLN A 44 1.36 -6.37 -5.88
N ASN A 45 0.12 -5.92 -5.71
CA ASN A 45 -0.37 -4.72 -6.40
C ASN A 45 0.30 -3.45 -5.86
N VAL A 46 0.50 -3.36 -4.53
CA VAL A 46 1.25 -2.24 -3.92
C VAL A 46 2.71 -2.23 -4.38
N ASP A 47 3.33 -3.39 -4.56
CA ASP A 47 4.73 -3.50 -5.00
C ASP A 47 4.96 -2.90 -6.40
N ARG A 48 3.98 -3.02 -7.29
CA ARG A 48 4.01 -2.36 -8.59
C ARG A 48 4.05 -0.84 -8.46
N ILE A 49 3.18 -0.28 -7.60
CA ILE A 49 3.14 1.17 -7.33
C ILE A 49 4.44 1.62 -6.69
N TYR A 50 5.00 0.83 -5.76
CA TYR A 50 6.30 1.09 -5.17
C TYR A 50 7.41 1.18 -6.22
N GLY A 51 7.51 0.19 -7.12
CA GLY A 51 8.52 0.15 -8.17
C GLY A 51 8.46 1.38 -9.08
N THR A 52 7.27 1.74 -9.54
CA THR A 52 7.06 2.92 -10.40
C THR A 52 7.34 4.22 -9.64
N ALA A 53 6.87 4.37 -8.40
CA ALA A 53 7.11 5.56 -7.57
C ALA A 53 8.61 5.82 -7.36
N MET A 54 9.37 4.78 -7.03
CA MET A 54 10.82 4.89 -6.82
C MET A 54 11.56 5.24 -8.10
N THR A 55 11.14 4.66 -9.24
CA THR A 55 11.72 4.93 -10.56
C THR A 55 11.53 6.40 -10.97
N LEU A 56 10.37 6.98 -10.65
CA LEU A 56 10.04 8.38 -10.95
C LEU A 56 10.54 9.37 -9.88
N GLY A 57 11.20 8.90 -8.82
CA GLY A 57 11.75 9.75 -7.76
C GLY A 57 10.73 10.24 -6.73
N HIS A 58 9.54 9.65 -6.67
CA HIS A 58 8.52 9.97 -5.66
C HIS A 58 8.76 9.21 -4.35
N ILE A 59 9.77 9.66 -3.60
CA ILE A 59 10.32 8.94 -2.43
C ILE A 59 9.26 8.68 -1.36
N GLU A 60 8.47 9.68 -0.94
CA GLU A 60 7.49 9.50 0.13
C GLU A 60 6.35 8.54 -0.24
N ILE A 61 5.94 8.53 -1.52
CA ILE A 61 4.98 7.54 -2.04
C ILE A 61 5.64 6.15 -2.00
N GLY A 62 6.89 6.03 -2.45
CA GLY A 62 7.65 4.80 -2.44
C GLY A 62 7.83 4.21 -1.03
N GLU A 63 8.18 5.04 -0.05
CA GLU A 63 8.38 4.56 1.33
C GLU A 63 7.07 4.12 1.99
N TYR A 64 5.97 4.85 1.76
CA TYR A 64 4.67 4.46 2.28
C TYR A 64 4.16 3.16 1.63
N THR A 65 4.27 3.04 0.32
CA THR A 65 3.90 1.83 -0.42
C THR A 65 4.75 0.63 0.01
N LYS A 66 6.05 0.81 0.23
CA LYS A 66 6.90 -0.24 0.80
C LYS A 66 6.43 -0.69 2.18
N ALA A 67 6.10 0.24 3.08
CA ALA A 67 5.58 -0.12 4.40
C ALA A 67 4.26 -0.90 4.31
N MET A 68 3.37 -0.50 3.39
CA MET A 68 2.11 -1.20 3.10
C MET A 68 2.33 -2.60 2.51
N LYS A 69 3.24 -2.73 1.55
CA LYS A 69 3.68 -4.01 1.00
C LYS A 69 4.14 -4.94 2.13
N ASP A 70 5.06 -4.48 2.96
CA ASP A 70 5.63 -5.29 4.04
C ASP A 70 4.55 -5.78 5.02
N VAL A 71 3.66 -4.90 5.48
CA VAL A 71 2.64 -5.30 6.47
C VAL A 71 1.62 -6.29 5.90
N THR A 72 1.27 -6.19 4.61
CA THR A 72 0.33 -7.14 4.00
C THR A 72 0.95 -8.51 3.77
N TYR A 73 2.25 -8.58 3.42
CA TYR A 73 2.96 -9.87 3.41
C TYR A 73 3.07 -10.48 4.81
N MET A 74 3.28 -9.67 5.86
CA MET A 74 3.28 -10.21 7.22
C MET A 74 1.89 -10.69 7.65
N ALA A 75 0.83 -9.98 7.27
CA ALA A 75 -0.54 -10.42 7.51
C ALA A 75 -0.88 -11.73 6.79
N SER A 76 -0.37 -11.94 5.56
CA SER A 76 -0.58 -13.19 4.82
C SER A 76 0.14 -14.38 5.46
N ALA A 77 1.32 -14.15 6.03
CA ALA A 77 2.15 -15.17 6.66
C ALA A 77 1.81 -15.45 8.15
N SER A 78 0.88 -14.69 8.75
CA SER A 78 0.56 -14.78 10.17
C SER A 78 -0.78 -15.48 10.45
N ASP A 79 -0.94 -16.05 11.64
CA ASP A 79 -2.22 -16.45 12.24
C ASP A 79 -2.79 -15.38 13.20
N ASN A 80 -2.13 -14.22 13.34
CA ASN A 80 -2.62 -13.14 14.20
C ASN A 80 -3.82 -12.42 13.55
N GLU A 81 -5.02 -12.93 13.80
CA GLU A 81 -6.28 -12.37 13.28
C GLU A 81 -6.47 -10.89 13.66
N LYS A 82 -6.08 -10.49 14.88
CA LYS A 82 -6.16 -9.08 15.32
C LYS A 82 -5.23 -8.19 14.49
N GLY A 83 -4.03 -8.69 14.18
CA GLY A 83 -3.10 -8.04 13.26
C GLY A 83 -3.67 -7.92 11.85
N GLN A 84 -4.30 -8.99 11.34
CA GLN A 84 -4.94 -9.02 10.02
C GLN A 84 -6.10 -8.01 9.94
N GLN A 85 -6.98 -7.94 10.94
CA GLN A 85 -8.06 -6.95 11.00
C GLN A 85 -7.54 -5.51 10.98
N LYS A 86 -6.46 -5.23 11.72
CA LYS A 86 -5.79 -3.92 11.69
C LYS A 86 -5.14 -3.64 10.33
N THR A 87 -4.61 -4.66 9.68
CA THR A 87 -4.04 -4.56 8.33
C THR A 87 -5.12 -4.21 7.31
N VAL A 88 -6.30 -4.82 7.38
CA VAL A 88 -7.44 -4.44 6.52
C VAL A 88 -7.82 -2.97 6.69
N LYS A 89 -7.80 -2.44 7.93
CA LYS A 89 -8.03 -1.00 8.15
C LYS A 89 -6.97 -0.12 7.48
N ALA A 90 -5.70 -0.53 7.53
CA ALA A 90 -4.62 0.16 6.83
C ALA A 90 -4.77 0.06 5.30
N MET A 91 -5.20 -1.09 4.78
CA MET A 91 -5.48 -1.28 3.35
C MET A 91 -6.62 -0.37 2.87
N ILE A 92 -7.71 -0.23 3.65
CA ILE A 92 -8.79 0.71 3.34
C ILE A 92 -8.24 2.14 3.30
N LYS A 93 -7.42 2.51 4.29
CA LYS A 93 -6.82 3.86 4.34
C LYS A 93 -5.91 4.13 3.14
N TYR A 94 -5.17 3.11 2.69
CA TYR A 94 -4.35 3.18 1.49
C TYR A 94 -5.20 3.49 0.23
N ILE A 95 -6.36 2.83 0.08
CA ILE A 95 -7.29 3.09 -1.03
C ILE A 95 -7.87 4.50 -1.00
N GLU A 96 -8.19 5.02 0.19
CA GLU A 96 -8.65 6.41 0.37
C GLU A 96 -7.57 7.42 -0.04
N LEU A 97 -6.31 7.17 0.33
CA LEU A 97 -5.19 8.05 -0.03
C LEU A 97 -4.82 7.98 -1.51
N GLY A 98 -5.21 6.92 -2.23
CA GLY A 98 -4.90 6.76 -3.67
C GLY A 98 -5.35 7.94 -4.54
N ASP A 99 -6.50 8.55 -4.23
CA ASP A 99 -6.98 9.74 -4.98
C ASP A 99 -6.16 10.98 -4.63
N GLU A 100 -5.78 11.15 -3.36
CA GLU A 100 -4.91 12.25 -2.93
C GLU A 100 -3.52 12.15 -3.54
N ILE A 101 -2.98 10.94 -3.67
CA ILE A 101 -1.73 10.66 -4.38
C ILE A 101 -1.84 11.10 -5.84
N CYS A 102 -2.88 10.64 -6.55
CA CYS A 102 -3.09 11.02 -7.95
C CYS A 102 -3.25 12.53 -8.12
N LEU A 103 -3.90 13.22 -7.17
CA LEU A 103 -4.04 14.67 -7.20
C LEU A 103 -2.71 15.39 -7.00
N ALA A 104 -1.87 14.95 -6.07
CA ALA A 104 -0.57 15.59 -5.82
C ALA A 104 0.44 15.32 -6.95
N LEU A 105 0.35 14.18 -7.62
CA LEU A 105 1.13 13.90 -8.82
C LEU A 105 0.82 14.90 -9.94
N LYS A 106 -0.43 15.39 -10.04
CA LYS A 106 -0.83 16.40 -11.03
C LYS A 106 -0.59 17.84 -10.58
N ASP A 107 -0.38 18.07 -9.28
CA ASP A 107 -0.41 19.40 -8.67
C ASP A 107 0.65 19.51 -7.57
N PRO A 108 1.81 20.12 -7.88
CA PRO A 108 2.92 20.28 -6.95
C PRO A 108 2.54 20.99 -5.65
N GLU A 109 1.51 21.86 -5.64
CA GLU A 109 1.09 22.58 -4.43
C GLU A 109 0.51 21.64 -3.36
N LYS A 110 0.02 20.46 -3.76
CA LYS A 110 -0.56 19.46 -2.85
C LYS A 110 0.49 18.52 -2.25
N VAL A 111 1.71 18.48 -2.81
CA VAL A 111 2.77 17.56 -2.39
C VAL A 111 3.14 17.69 -0.92
N PRO A 112 3.34 18.89 -0.34
CA PRO A 112 3.73 19.00 1.08
C PRO A 112 2.67 18.42 2.03
N ALA A 113 1.39 18.69 1.77
CA ALA A 113 0.29 18.17 2.56
C ALA A 113 0.15 16.64 2.43
N LEU A 114 0.34 16.12 1.21
CA LEU A 114 0.36 14.67 0.98
C LEU A 114 1.53 14.02 1.72
N ASN A 115 2.75 14.53 1.58
CA ASN A 115 3.95 13.95 2.20
C ASN A 115 3.80 13.87 3.72
N PHE A 116 3.23 14.90 4.36
CA PHE A 116 2.93 14.85 5.78
C PHE A 116 1.97 13.70 6.14
N LYS A 117 0.88 13.52 5.38
CA LYS A 117 -0.06 12.41 5.58
C LYS A 117 0.59 11.05 5.35
N LEU A 118 1.34 10.89 4.27
CA LEU A 118 2.04 9.65 3.93
C LEU A 118 3.02 9.25 5.03
N ASN A 119 3.78 10.21 5.57
CA ASN A 119 4.71 9.95 6.67
C ASN A 119 3.99 9.52 7.96
N GLN A 120 2.84 10.12 8.27
CA GLN A 120 2.04 9.67 9.42
C GLN A 120 1.49 8.26 9.23
N GLU A 121 0.94 7.96 8.06
CA GLU A 121 0.39 6.62 7.79
C GLU A 121 1.48 5.56 7.72
N LYS A 122 2.64 5.87 7.10
CA LYS A 122 3.84 5.02 7.14
C LYS A 122 4.22 4.67 8.57
N ALA A 123 4.34 5.67 9.46
CA ALA A 123 4.69 5.43 10.86
C ALA A 123 3.67 4.53 11.57
N LYS A 124 2.37 4.71 11.32
CA LYS A 124 1.31 3.84 11.86
C LYS A 124 1.43 2.40 11.36
N VAL A 125 1.69 2.22 10.07
CA VAL A 125 1.85 0.90 9.44
C VAL A 125 3.10 0.18 9.96
N GLU A 126 4.22 0.89 10.12
CA GLU A 126 5.43 0.31 10.71
C GLU A 126 5.23 -0.10 12.17
N ILE A 127 4.52 0.72 12.96
CA ILE A 127 4.16 0.37 14.34
C ILE A 127 3.25 -0.85 14.37
N LEU A 128 2.26 -0.91 13.47
CA LEU A 128 1.38 -2.07 13.32
C LEU A 128 2.23 -3.32 13.05
N ASN A 129 3.14 -3.25 12.07
CA ASN A 129 3.98 -4.36 11.69
C ASN A 129 4.85 -4.85 12.86
N ARG A 130 5.55 -3.92 13.52
CA ARG A 130 6.40 -4.22 14.69
C ARG A 130 5.63 -4.79 15.88
N ARG A 131 4.36 -4.41 16.09
CA ARG A 131 3.59 -4.84 17.26
C ARG A 131 2.84 -6.13 17.05
N GLU A 132 2.29 -6.33 15.86
CA GLU A 132 1.39 -7.45 15.59
C GLU A 132 2.08 -8.63 14.91
N PHE A 133 3.23 -8.40 14.25
CA PHE A 133 3.89 -9.43 13.43
C PHE A 133 5.37 -9.63 13.78
N PHE A 134 5.82 -9.24 14.96
CA PHE A 134 7.23 -9.36 15.39
C PHE A 134 7.78 -10.79 15.37
N SER A 135 6.90 -11.80 15.50
CA SER A 135 7.27 -13.22 15.53
C SER A 135 7.15 -13.91 14.18
N VAL A 136 6.75 -13.18 13.12
CA VAL A 136 6.69 -13.72 11.76
C VAL A 136 8.08 -13.60 11.16
N ASP A 137 8.73 -14.73 10.93
CA ASP A 137 10.00 -14.73 10.21
C ASP A 137 9.78 -14.13 8.83
N LYS A 138 10.47 -13.01 8.54
CA LYS A 138 10.54 -12.47 7.20
C LYS A 138 11.20 -13.55 6.33
N LYS A 139 10.40 -14.26 5.54
CA LYS A 139 10.94 -14.88 4.33
C LYS A 139 11.35 -13.71 3.44
N SER A 140 12.62 -13.32 3.56
CA SER A 140 13.26 -12.45 2.58
C SER A 140 13.08 -13.14 1.23
N CYS A 141 12.31 -12.52 0.33
CA CYS A 141 12.51 -12.78 -1.08
C CYS A 141 13.79 -12.04 -1.43
N ASP A 142 14.85 -12.81 -1.71
CA ASP A 142 16.05 -12.35 -2.42
C ASP A 142 15.69 -11.83 -3.82
#